data_AF-A0A1F4RC62-F1
#
_entry.id   AF-A0A1F4RC62-F1
#
_cell.length_a   1.000
_cell.length_b   1.000
_cell.length_c   1.000
_cell.angle_alpha   90.00
_cell.angle_beta   90.00
_cell.angle_gamma   90.00
#
_symmetry.space_group_name_H-M   'P 1'
#
loop_
_entity.id
_entity.type
_entity.pdbx_description
1 polymer ?
#
loop_
_entity_poly.entity_id
_entity_poly.type
_entity_poly.pdbx_seq_one_letter_code
_entity_poly.pdbx_strand_id
1 'polypeptide(L)' 'MSYLFHPAAETEHLESVAFYESKQPGLGAAYLAEFENAMKRVCEAKHRYPIEGTGYTTNSYESLPIHGIISRKGIILL' A
#
# COMPACT_ATOMS: atom_id res chain seq x y z
N MET A 1 3.67 14.28 -2.13
CA MET A 1 3.13 12.99 -1.68
C MET A 1 3.49 12.83 -0.21
N SER A 2 2.56 12.50 0.69
CA SER A 2 2.91 12.25 2.10
C SER A 2 2.14 11.05 2.63
N TYR A 3 2.76 9.88 2.50
CA TYR A 3 2.38 8.68 3.24
C TYR A 3 3.57 8.22 4.07
N LEU A 4 3.29 7.47 5.12
CA LEU A 4 4.29 6.86 5.98
C LEU A 4 3.98 5.38 6.08
N PHE A 5 5.00 4.55 6.06
CA PHE A 5 4.84 3.14 6.42
C PHE A 5 4.82 2.99 7.94
N HIS A 6 3.96 2.10 8.42
CA HIS A 6 4.23 1.40 9.66
C HIS A 6 5.46 0.50 9.45
N PRO A 7 6.37 0.32 10.43
CA PRO A 7 7.60 -0.44 10.23
C PRO A 7 7.39 -1.88 9.73
N ALA A 8 6.29 -2.53 10.13
CA ALA A 8 5.93 -3.85 9.64
C ALA A 8 5.56 -3.83 8.14
N ALA A 9 4.75 -2.84 7.71
CA ALA A 9 4.37 -2.64 6.31
C ALA A 9 5.58 -2.32 5.42
N GLU A 10 6.54 -1.54 5.92
CA GLU A 10 7.78 -1.25 5.19
C GLU A 10 8.57 -2.54 4.95
N THR A 11 8.67 -3.39 5.98
CA THR A 11 9.36 -4.68 5.88
C THR A 11 8.69 -5.58 4.84
N GLU A 12 7.36 -5.74 4.91
CA GLU A 12 6.59 -6.55 3.95
C GLU A 12 6.71 -6.01 2.52
N HIS A 13 6.68 -4.69 2.36
CA HIS A 13 6.88 -4.06 1.06
C HIS A 13 8.26 -4.37 0.47
N LEU A 14 9.32 -4.26 1.27
CA LEU A 14 10.69 -4.58 0.83
C LEU A 14 10.87 -6.08 0.53
N GLU A 15 10.25 -6.97 1.32
CA GLU A 15 10.22 -8.40 1.05
C GLU A 15 9.51 -8.71 -0.28
N SER A 16 8.42 -8.02 -0.57
CA SER A 16 7.71 -8.14 -1.85
C SER A 16 8.58 -7.70 -3.03
N VAL A 17 9.27 -6.55 -2.91
CA VAL A 17 10.22 -6.07 -3.93
C VAL A 17 11.30 -7.12 -4.19
N ALA A 18 11.93 -7.63 -3.13
CA ALA A 18 12.98 -8.64 -3.23
C ALA A 18 12.45 -9.96 -3.83
N PHE A 19 11.24 -10.38 -3.44
CA PHE A 19 10.60 -11.56 -3.99
C PHE A 19 10.40 -11.42 -5.50
N TYR A 20 9.78 -10.34 -5.97
CA TYR A 20 9.51 -10.16 -7.40
C TYR A 20 10.80 -10.04 -8.21
N GLU A 21 11.80 -9.31 -7.70
CA GLU A 21 13.12 -9.22 -8.35
C GLU A 21 13.80 -10.60 -8.44
N SER A 22 13.65 -11.44 -7.42
CA SER A 22 14.17 -12.81 -7.44
C SER A 22 13.47 -13.72 -8.46
N LYS A 23 12.22 -13.42 -8.84
CA LYS A 23 11.48 -14.18 -9.85
C LYS A 23 11.88 -13.82 -11.27
N GLN A 24 12.11 -12.54 -11.53
CA GLN A 24 12.55 -12.05 -12.81
C GLN A 24 13.30 -10.73 -12.61
N PRO A 25 14.54 -10.60 -13.14
CA PRO A 25 15.26 -9.33 -13.11
C PRO A 25 14.41 -8.19 -13.69
N GLY A 26 14.28 -7.10 -12.93
CA GLY A 26 13.49 -5.93 -13.26
C GLY A 26 12.02 -5.97 -12.82
N LEU A 27 11.50 -7.11 -12.32
CA LEU A 27 10.11 -7.21 -11.89
C LEU A 27 9.88 -6.52 -10.53
N GLY A 28 10.88 -6.48 -9.65
CA GLY A 28 10.81 -5.70 -8.41
C GLY A 28 10.74 -4.20 -8.69
N ALA A 29 11.50 -3.73 -9.68
CA ALA A 29 11.44 -2.34 -10.16
C ALA A 29 10.07 -2.00 -10.78
N ALA A 30 9.50 -2.91 -11.57
CA ALA A 30 8.15 -2.73 -12.12
C ALA A 30 7.07 -2.68 -11.02
N TYR A 31 7.18 -3.53 -10.00
CA TYR A 31 6.31 -3.50 -8.83
C TYR A 31 6.39 -2.16 -8.09
N LEU A 32 7.60 -1.63 -7.85
CA LEU A 32 7.80 -0.33 -7.22
C LEU A 32 7.12 0.80 -8.00
N ALA A 33 7.26 0.82 -9.32
CA ALA A 33 6.63 1.83 -10.16
C ALA A 33 5.09 1.79 -10.06
N GLU A 34 4.49 0.59 -10.07
CA GLU A 34 3.05 0.44 -9.91
C GLU A 34 2.59 0.82 -8.49
N PHE A 35 3.38 0.49 -7.47
CA PHE A 35 3.12 0.89 -6.10
C PHE A 35 3.11 2.41 -5.93
N GLU A 36 4.13 3.11 -6.46
CA GLU A 36 4.21 4.57 -6.41
C GLU A 36 3.04 5.24 -7.16
N ASN A 37 2.66 4.69 -8.32
CA ASN A 37 1.50 5.14 -9.08
C ASN A 37 0.19 4.95 -8.31
N ALA A 38 0.03 3.82 -7.60
CA ALA A 38 -1.11 3.59 -6.73
C ALA A 38 -1.12 4.61 -5.58
N MET A 39 -0.01 4.79 -4.87
CA MET A 39 0.10 5.74 -3.76
C MET A 39 -0.14 7.19 -4.18
N LYS A 40 0.24 7.54 -5.42
CA LYS A 40 -0.11 8.82 -6.04
C LYS A 40 -1.61 9.02 -6.10
N ARG A 41 -2.35 8.04 -6.64
CA ARG A 41 -3.81 8.10 -6.77
C ARG A 41 -4.50 8.18 -5.41
N VAL A 42 -4.02 7.42 -4.41
CA VAL A 42 -4.55 7.46 -3.03
C VAL A 42 -4.30 8.84 -2.41
N CYS A 43 -3.11 9.41 -2.59
CA CYS A 43 -2.76 10.73 -2.07
C CYS A 43 -3.56 11.86 -2.74
N GLU A 44 -3.79 11.78 -4.07
CA GLU A 44 -4.54 12.76 -4.85
C GLU A 44 -6.04 12.77 -4.49
N ALA A 45 -6.60 11.63 -4.08
CA ALA A 45 -7.99 11.56 -3.67
C ALA A 45 -8.21 10.47 -2.62
N LYS A 46 -7.96 10.85 -1.38
CA LYS A 46 -8.05 9.98 -0.19
C LYS A 46 -9.41 9.31 0.00
N HIS A 47 -10.48 9.86 -0.57
CA HIS A 47 -11.84 9.35 -0.50
C HIS A 47 -12.24 8.44 -1.69
N ARG A 48 -11.35 8.24 -2.68
CA ARG A 48 -11.60 7.29 -3.79
C ARG A 48 -11.58 5.85 -3.32
N TYR A 49 -10.85 5.58 -2.24
CA TYR A 49 -10.71 4.26 -1.67
C TYR A 49 -11.59 4.17 -0.42
N PRO A 50 -12.37 3.09 -0.26
CA PRO A 50 -13.14 2.86 0.94
C PRO A 50 -12.22 2.92 2.17
N ILE A 51 -12.63 3.64 3.20
CA ILE A 51 -11.94 3.63 4.48
C ILE A 51 -12.47 2.42 5.24
N GLU A 52 -11.60 1.46 5.54
CA GLU A 52 -11.93 0.40 6.49
C GLU A 52 -11.99 1.02 7.90
N GLY A 53 -13.22 1.18 8.40
CA GLY A 53 -13.52 1.67 9.74
C GLY A 53 -14.12 0.56 10.59
N THR A 54 -13.58 0.38 11.79
CA THR A 54 -14.18 -0.38 12.89
C THR A 54 -15.64 0.06 13.14
N GLY A 55 -16.55 -0.74 13.69
CA GLY A 55 -16.36 -1.89 14.57
C GLY A 55 -16.20 -3.19 13.82
N TYR A 56 -15.08 -3.90 14.06
CA TYR A 56 -14.72 -5.23 13.57
C TYR A 56 -15.83 -5.92 12.76
N THR A 57 -15.94 -5.57 11.48
CA THR A 57 -16.71 -6.39 10.53
C THR A 57 -15.77 -6.68 9.39
N THR A 58 -15.13 -7.84 9.55
CA THR A 58 -14.45 -8.61 8.54
C THR A 58 -15.36 -8.71 7.32
N ASN A 59 -15.05 -7.93 6.28
CA ASN A 59 -15.37 -8.33 4.93
C ASN A 59 -14.12 -8.08 4.10
N SER A 60 -13.36 -9.16 4.01
CA SER A 60 -12.23 -9.40 3.12
C SER A 60 -12.49 -8.87 1.71
N TYR A 61 -11.57 -8.09 1.15
CA TYR A 61 -11.56 -7.85 -0.30
C TYR A 61 -10.15 -7.93 -0.90
N GLU A 62 -9.99 -8.97 -1.70
CA GLU A 62 -8.78 -9.53 -2.32
C GLU A 62 -8.17 -8.71 -3.46
N SER A 63 -8.34 -7.38 -3.51
CA SER A 63 -8.03 -6.62 -4.74
C SER A 63 -7.04 -5.45 -4.60
N LEU A 64 -6.46 -5.18 -3.43
CA LEU A 64 -5.36 -4.23 -3.30
C LEU A 64 -4.26 -4.79 -2.37
N PRO A 65 -2.97 -4.72 -2.74
CA PRO A 65 -1.87 -5.25 -1.94
C PRO A 65 -1.46 -4.32 -0.78
N ILE A 66 -2.33 -3.42 -0.32
CA ILE A 66 -1.97 -2.38 0.67
C ILE A 66 -3.09 -2.15 1.67
N HIS A 67 -2.85 -2.55 2.91
CA HIS A 67 -3.65 -2.21 4.08
C HIS A 67 -3.18 -0.86 4.65
N GLY A 68 -4.08 0.01 5.11
CA GLY A 68 -3.68 1.34 5.62
C GLY A 68 -4.79 2.20 6.21
N ILE A 69 -4.41 3.13 7.09
CA ILE A 69 -5.27 4.11 7.77
C ILE A 69 -5.14 5.48 7.09
N ILE A 70 -6.28 6.12 6.79
CA ILE A 70 -6.34 7.50 6.29
C ILE A 70 -6.55 8.48 7.45
N SER A 71 -5.61 9.42 7.65
CA SER A 71 -5.68 10.48 8.67
C SER A 71 -5.63 11.89 8.04
N ARG A 72 -6.06 12.91 8.80
CA ARG A 72 -5.91 14.33 8.41
C ARG A 72 -4.46 14.72 8.11
N LYS A 73 -3.48 14.05 8.74
CA LYS A 73 -2.04 14.30 8.57
C LYS A 73 -1.39 13.56 7.40
N GLY A 74 -2.05 12.56 6.79
CA GLY A 74 -1.45 11.70 5.76
C GLY A 74 -2.08 10.30 5.74
N ILE A 75 -1.55 9.43 4.89
CA ILE A 75 -1.91 8.00 4.84
C ILE A 75 -0.83 7.22 5.61
N ILE A 76 -1.23 6.33 6.50
CA ILE A 76 -0.34 5.40 7.20
C ILE A 76 -0.61 4.01 6.65
N LEU A 77 0.38 3.38 6.02
CA LEU A 77 0.27 2.00 5.55
C LEU A 77 0.54 1.04 6.71
N LEU A 78 -0.32 0.04 6.91
CA LEU A 78 -0.32 -0.85 8.09
C LEU A 78 0.30 -2.20 7.79
#